data_AF-A0A8I3P5J8-F1
#
_entry.id   AF-A0A8I3P5J8-F1
#
_cell.length_a   1.000
_cell.length_b   1.000
_cell.length_c   1.000
_cell.angle_alpha   90.00
_cell.angle_beta   90.00
_cell.angle_gamma   90.00
#
_symmetry.space_group_name_H-M   'P 1'
#
loop_
_entity.id
_entity.type
_entity.pdbx_description
1 polymer ?
#
loop_
_entity_poly.entity_id
_entity_poly.type
_entity_poly.pdbx_seq_one_letter_code
_entity_poly.pdbx_strand_id
1 'polypeptide(L)'
;MRAARWLALGGLLALAGPLDGRLVGPEEAGFGECDRFFYAGTPPAGLEAAAHLKVCQRFGGAERFATLYSGRARAPVFSAFRAPARPPAARAEPRWLVEPQIDDPTSTLGELTDEADAISSVNSLGSKQALSTDYVDPDYQRGQLYPFSLSSDFREATFALTNAVPMSPSFQERWYTNLRSLMERALTPQCGNGEDLYLIAGAVPSDRRLQDRVTIPAFVWLAACCAMPGGGWAMGFVQHTRDGDIIEDVMVKELEKLLPSNPQLFQDNCGETEQDTERMKKILEVVNQVQDEERTVLSKEDTRPLSSMTSEGSALLPPEAPEERRSFLGRLMGFITTPVIRLFQLLYYVAVGILKNIIYFLWFVTKQVINGIENCLYRLGSATISYFLAIGEELASIPWKVLKVMVKIIRAVLRILCCLLKAVCRILGIPVRVLVDVATFPMHTIGAVPIVCKDIAVGLGGTISLLFDTAFGTMGGVFQVIFSICKKIGYRVTFDNSGEL
;
A
#
# COMPACT_ATOMS: atom_id res chain seq x y z
N MET A 1 -31.72 -52.29 -29.57
CA MET A 1 -31.83 -50.81 -29.56
C MET A 1 -30.97 -50.29 -28.42
N ARG A 2 -29.79 -49.74 -28.74
CA ARG A 2 -28.82 -49.22 -27.77
C ARG A 2 -28.98 -47.70 -27.71
N ALA A 3 -29.20 -47.16 -26.51
CA ALA A 3 -29.25 -45.71 -26.28
C ALA A 3 -27.83 -45.15 -26.26
N ALA A 4 -27.53 -44.26 -27.22
CA ALA A 4 -26.28 -43.51 -27.28
C ALA A 4 -26.36 -42.30 -26.35
N ARG A 5 -25.51 -42.27 -25.31
CA ARG A 5 -25.20 -41.08 -24.52
C ARG A 5 -24.20 -40.24 -25.30
N TRP A 6 -24.62 -39.04 -25.69
CA TRP A 6 -23.75 -38.02 -26.27
C TRP A 6 -22.93 -37.37 -25.15
N LEU A 7 -21.61 -37.54 -25.20
CA LEU A 7 -20.67 -36.75 -24.41
C LEU A 7 -20.42 -35.43 -25.15
N ALA A 8 -20.89 -34.34 -24.58
CA ALA A 8 -20.52 -33.00 -24.99
C ALA A 8 -19.07 -32.74 -24.55
N LEU A 9 -18.13 -32.80 -25.50
CA LEU A 9 -16.82 -32.18 -25.36
C LEU A 9 -17.00 -30.66 -25.45
N GLY A 10 -17.25 -30.03 -24.30
CA GLY A 10 -17.11 -28.59 -24.15
C GLY A 10 -15.64 -28.23 -24.16
N GLY A 11 -15.13 -27.82 -25.31
CA GLY A 11 -13.80 -27.23 -25.44
C GLY A 11 -13.76 -25.90 -24.67
N LEU A 12 -12.95 -25.86 -23.61
CA LEU A 12 -12.42 -24.61 -23.06
C LEU A 12 -11.46 -24.02 -24.11
N LEU A 13 -12.00 -23.22 -25.02
CA LEU A 13 -11.22 -22.22 -25.73
C LEU A 13 -10.82 -21.17 -24.69
N ALA A 14 -9.71 -21.41 -24.01
CA ALA A 14 -8.95 -20.33 -23.41
C ALA A 14 -8.59 -19.38 -24.55
N LEU A 15 -9.19 -18.19 -24.55
CA LEU A 15 -8.74 -17.07 -25.38
C LEU A 15 -7.34 -16.70 -24.88
N ALA A 16 -6.32 -17.41 -25.38
CA ALA A 16 -4.97 -16.90 -25.39
C ALA A 16 -4.98 -15.74 -26.39
N GLY A 17 -5.29 -14.54 -25.90
CA GLY A 17 -5.00 -13.32 -26.63
C GLY A 17 -3.51 -13.31 -26.99
N PRO A 18 -3.12 -12.67 -28.11
CA PRO A 18 -1.72 -12.47 -28.43
C PRO A 18 -1.06 -11.80 -27.22
N LEU A 19 -0.11 -12.54 -26.65
CA LEU A 19 0.61 -12.17 -25.46
C LEU A 19 1.77 -11.26 -25.88
N ASP A 20 1.41 -10.07 -26.34
CA ASP A 20 2.34 -8.98 -26.61
C ASP A 20 2.85 -8.45 -25.27
N GLY A 21 4.11 -8.04 -25.17
CA GLY A 21 4.53 -7.24 -24.03
C GLY A 21 3.92 -5.86 -24.12
N ARG A 22 3.40 -5.45 -22.97
CA ARG A 22 2.33 -4.48 -22.91
C ARG A 22 2.84 -3.26 -22.18
N LEU A 23 2.94 -2.16 -22.92
CA LEU A 23 2.74 -0.86 -22.31
C LEU A 23 1.29 -0.84 -21.83
N VAL A 24 1.12 -0.95 -20.52
CA VAL A 24 -0.20 -0.99 -19.89
C VAL A 24 -0.86 0.36 -20.13
N GLY A 25 -2.09 0.33 -20.65
CA GLY A 25 -2.78 1.54 -21.06
C GLY A 25 -2.92 2.51 -19.88
N PRO A 26 -2.90 3.84 -20.11
CA PRO A 26 -3.00 4.80 -19.02
C PRO A 26 -4.28 4.60 -18.18
N GLU A 27 -5.38 4.22 -18.84
CA GLU A 27 -6.69 3.96 -18.24
C GLU A 27 -6.83 2.59 -17.56
N GLU A 28 -5.87 1.69 -17.76
CA GLU A 28 -5.92 0.36 -17.18
C GLU A 28 -5.32 0.35 -15.77
N ALA A 29 -6.02 -0.27 -14.83
CA ALA A 29 -5.53 -0.41 -13.46
C ALA A 29 -4.39 -1.44 -13.40
N GLY A 30 -3.43 -1.21 -12.51
CA GLY A 30 -2.34 -2.17 -12.30
C GLY A 30 -1.28 -2.16 -13.41
N PHE A 31 -0.55 -3.26 -13.50
CA PHE A 31 0.48 -3.58 -14.48
C PHE A 31 0.09 -4.82 -15.31
N GLY A 32 -1.21 -5.12 -15.40
CA GLY A 32 -1.73 -6.26 -16.16
C GLY A 32 -1.20 -7.59 -15.63
N GLU A 33 -0.59 -8.40 -16.50
CA GLU A 33 -0.07 -9.72 -16.15
C GLU A 33 1.08 -9.68 -15.13
N CYS A 34 1.71 -8.50 -14.99
CA CYS A 34 2.77 -8.24 -14.02
C CYS A 34 2.23 -7.86 -12.63
N ASP A 35 0.92 -7.78 -12.41
CA ASP A 35 0.34 -7.54 -11.08
C ASP A 35 0.82 -8.57 -10.04
N ARG A 36 1.13 -9.79 -10.48
CA ARG A 36 1.69 -10.87 -9.64
C ARG A 36 2.97 -10.49 -8.87
N PHE A 37 3.71 -9.47 -9.32
CA PHE A 37 4.95 -9.01 -8.68
C PHE A 37 4.70 -8.03 -7.53
N PHE A 38 3.46 -7.61 -7.34
CA PHE A 38 3.06 -6.75 -6.24
C PHE A 38 2.33 -7.54 -5.16
N TYR A 39 2.49 -7.09 -3.91
CA TYR A 39 1.74 -7.62 -2.79
C TYR A 39 0.23 -7.49 -3.05
N ALA A 40 -0.51 -8.58 -2.87
CA ALA A 40 -1.95 -8.66 -3.14
C ALA A 40 -2.36 -8.21 -4.57
N GLY A 41 -1.45 -8.25 -5.54
CA GLY A 41 -1.72 -7.77 -6.90
C GLY A 41 -1.91 -6.25 -7.01
N THR A 42 -1.50 -5.48 -6.01
CA THR A 42 -1.80 -4.05 -5.91
C THR A 42 -0.52 -3.21 -5.97
N PRO A 43 -0.32 -2.38 -7.00
CA PRO A 43 0.87 -1.55 -7.12
C PRO A 43 0.88 -0.37 -6.12
N PRO A 44 2.03 0.29 -5.92
CA PRO A 44 2.12 1.49 -5.09
C PRO A 44 1.15 2.60 -5.53
N ALA A 45 0.40 3.16 -4.59
CA ALA A 45 -0.45 4.33 -4.84
C ALA A 45 0.33 5.63 -4.67
N GLY A 46 -0.02 6.67 -5.42
CA GLY A 46 0.58 8.02 -5.30
C GLY A 46 1.89 8.24 -6.06
N LEU A 47 2.43 7.22 -6.76
CA LEU A 47 3.57 7.37 -7.68
C LEU A 47 3.15 7.57 -9.15
N GLU A 48 1.88 7.34 -9.48
CA GLU A 48 1.37 7.53 -10.83
C GLU A 48 1.22 9.04 -11.14
N ALA A 49 2.02 9.52 -12.07
CA ALA A 49 1.87 10.83 -12.69
C ALA A 49 1.42 10.64 -14.14
N ALA A 50 0.74 11.62 -14.72
CA ALA A 50 0.19 11.54 -16.09
C ALA A 50 1.23 11.22 -17.19
N ALA A 51 2.53 11.39 -16.90
CA ALA A 51 3.63 11.09 -17.83
C ALA A 51 4.42 9.81 -17.48
N HIS A 52 3.99 9.06 -16.48
CA HIS A 52 4.60 7.77 -16.12
C HIS A 52 3.98 6.65 -16.97
N LEU A 53 4.83 5.71 -17.38
CA LEU A 53 4.52 4.59 -18.24
C LEU A 53 4.55 3.32 -17.40
N LYS A 54 3.47 2.55 -17.44
CA LYS A 54 3.33 1.28 -16.74
C LYS A 54 3.84 0.16 -17.66
N VAL A 55 4.99 -0.42 -17.33
CA VAL A 55 5.66 -1.43 -18.18
C VAL A 55 5.60 -2.79 -17.49
N CYS A 56 4.94 -3.75 -18.14
CA CYS A 56 5.07 -5.16 -17.77
C CYS A 56 6.23 -5.77 -18.56
N GLN A 57 7.36 -6.03 -17.89
CA GLN A 57 8.58 -6.49 -18.55
C GLN A 57 8.44 -7.96 -18.92
N ARG A 58 8.43 -8.23 -20.23
CA ARG A 58 8.33 -9.58 -20.78
C ARG A 58 9.57 -9.95 -21.56
N PHE A 59 9.97 -11.20 -21.41
CA PHE A 59 11.09 -11.75 -22.16
C PHE A 59 10.98 -13.26 -22.27
N GLY A 60 11.06 -13.78 -23.49
CA GLY A 60 10.94 -15.22 -23.76
C GLY A 60 9.54 -15.75 -23.48
N GLY A 61 8.50 -14.96 -23.80
CA GLY A 61 7.09 -15.34 -23.68
C GLY A 61 6.48 -15.20 -22.28
N ALA A 62 7.27 -14.83 -21.27
CA ALA A 62 6.82 -14.72 -19.88
C ALA A 62 7.21 -13.39 -19.23
N GLU A 63 6.41 -13.00 -18.25
CA GLU A 63 6.55 -11.81 -17.43
C GLU A 63 7.67 -12.02 -16.40
N ARG A 64 8.52 -11.01 -16.25
CA ARG A 64 9.74 -11.10 -15.45
C ARG A 64 9.71 -10.19 -14.23
N PHE A 65 9.24 -8.95 -14.40
CA PHE A 65 9.04 -7.97 -13.34
C PHE A 65 8.20 -6.80 -13.87
N ALA A 66 7.77 -5.90 -12.99
CA ALA A 66 7.04 -4.69 -13.37
C ALA A 66 7.92 -3.45 -13.21
N THR A 67 7.77 -2.45 -14.07
CA THR A 67 8.50 -1.18 -13.96
C THR A 67 7.56 0.00 -14.21
N LEU A 68 7.51 0.93 -13.25
CA LEU A 68 6.95 2.25 -13.51
C LEU A 68 8.06 3.15 -14.05
N TYR A 69 7.92 3.59 -15.29
CA TYR A 69 8.96 4.31 -16.02
C TYR A 69 8.59 5.78 -16.26
N SER A 70 9.53 6.70 -16.06
CA SER A 70 9.30 8.12 -16.36
C SER A 70 9.94 8.47 -17.71
N GLY A 71 9.13 8.70 -18.74
CA GLY A 71 9.65 9.13 -20.05
C GLY A 71 10.34 10.50 -20.01
N ARG A 72 9.97 11.36 -19.05
CA ARG A 72 10.61 12.67 -18.84
C ARG A 72 11.99 12.54 -18.21
N ALA A 73 12.15 11.64 -17.24
CA ALA A 73 13.43 11.39 -16.60
C ALA A 73 14.30 10.39 -17.39
N ARG A 74 13.68 9.63 -18.30
CA ARG A 74 14.23 8.48 -19.01
C ARG A 74 14.83 7.45 -18.07
N ALA A 75 14.18 7.26 -16.93
CA ALA A 75 14.62 6.41 -15.84
C ALA A 75 13.41 5.74 -15.18
N PRO A 76 13.58 4.54 -14.58
CA PRO A 76 12.56 3.95 -13.73
C PRO A 76 12.29 4.83 -12.51
N VAL A 77 11.02 5.00 -12.19
CA VAL A 77 10.57 5.43 -10.87
C VAL A 77 10.77 4.29 -9.88
N PHE A 78 10.34 3.08 -10.26
CA PHE A 78 10.61 1.84 -9.55
C PHE A 78 10.55 0.61 -10.46
N SER A 79 11.16 -0.49 -10.01
CA SER A 79 10.99 -1.85 -10.50
C SER A 79 10.50 -2.75 -9.35
N ALA A 80 9.44 -3.51 -9.58
CA ALA A 80 8.85 -4.44 -8.63
C ALA A 80 9.05 -5.90 -9.05
N PHE A 81 9.55 -6.72 -8.13
CA PHE A 81 9.95 -8.10 -8.37
C PHE A 81 9.78 -8.95 -7.11
N ARG A 82 9.94 -10.27 -7.25
CA ARG A 82 9.90 -11.22 -6.13
C ARG A 82 11.27 -11.80 -5.87
N ALA A 83 11.50 -12.27 -4.65
CA ALA A 83 12.75 -12.95 -4.33
C ALA A 83 12.91 -14.23 -5.18
N PRO A 84 14.15 -14.55 -5.61
CA PRO A 84 14.40 -15.70 -6.45
C PRO A 84 14.13 -17.01 -5.70
N ALA A 85 13.42 -17.94 -6.33
CA ALA A 85 13.16 -19.27 -5.77
C ALA A 85 14.37 -20.21 -5.80
N ARG A 86 15.44 -19.85 -6.52
CA ARG A 86 16.67 -20.63 -6.68
C ARG A 86 17.92 -19.74 -6.67
N PRO A 87 19.07 -20.28 -6.21
CA PRO A 87 20.32 -19.55 -6.27
C PRO A 87 20.71 -19.23 -7.72
N PRO A 88 21.33 -18.06 -7.96
CA PRO A 88 21.68 -17.60 -9.31
C PRO A 88 22.66 -18.55 -9.99
N ALA A 89 22.39 -18.93 -11.24
CA ALA A 89 23.32 -19.68 -12.10
C ALA A 89 24.32 -18.74 -12.80
N ALA A 90 25.39 -19.31 -13.39
CA ALA A 90 26.59 -18.64 -13.91
C ALA A 90 26.40 -17.39 -14.80
N ARG A 91 27.45 -16.55 -14.88
CA ARG A 91 27.55 -15.25 -15.57
C ARG A 91 26.92 -15.24 -16.98
N ALA A 92 26.09 -14.24 -17.24
CA ALA A 92 25.69 -13.82 -18.59
C ALA A 92 26.44 -12.54 -18.97
N GLU A 93 26.79 -12.40 -20.24
CA GLU A 93 27.32 -11.13 -20.75
C GLU A 93 26.20 -10.08 -20.82
N PRO A 94 26.47 -8.82 -20.43
CA PRO A 94 25.45 -7.78 -20.41
C PRO A 94 25.04 -7.39 -21.84
N ARG A 95 23.83 -7.76 -22.23
CA ARG A 95 23.16 -7.28 -23.45
C ARG A 95 22.01 -6.37 -23.04
N TRP A 96 22.15 -5.08 -23.30
CA TRP A 96 21.14 -4.09 -22.91
C TRP A 96 19.96 -4.11 -23.87
N LEU A 97 18.76 -4.20 -23.30
CA LEU A 97 17.51 -4.38 -24.01
C LEU A 97 16.65 -3.11 -23.92
N VAL A 98 15.86 -2.85 -24.95
CA VAL A 98 14.87 -1.77 -25.01
C VAL A 98 13.46 -2.34 -25.04
N GLU A 99 12.48 -1.50 -24.72
CA GLU A 99 11.04 -1.79 -24.81
C GLU A 99 10.47 -1.04 -26.04
N PRO A 100 10.39 -1.67 -27.22
CA PRO A 100 9.96 -1.01 -28.47
C PRO A 100 8.63 -0.24 -28.36
N GLN A 101 7.67 -0.82 -27.64
CA GLN A 101 6.33 -0.30 -27.42
C GLN A 101 6.27 1.03 -26.65
N ILE A 102 7.37 1.43 -25.98
CA ILE A 102 7.45 2.75 -25.34
C ILE A 102 7.53 3.86 -26.38
N ASP A 103 8.43 3.71 -27.37
CA ASP A 103 8.66 4.71 -28.40
C ASP A 103 7.63 4.61 -29.53
N ASP A 104 7.30 3.38 -29.94
CA ASP A 104 6.33 3.08 -31.00
C ASP A 104 5.23 2.14 -30.51
N PRO A 105 4.06 2.67 -30.08
CA PRO A 105 2.93 1.85 -29.65
C PRO A 105 2.34 0.94 -30.74
N THR A 106 2.72 1.13 -32.01
CA THR A 106 2.28 0.30 -33.14
C THR A 106 3.29 -0.77 -33.53
N SER A 107 4.42 -0.84 -32.82
CA SER A 107 5.46 -1.85 -33.02
C SER A 107 4.91 -3.27 -32.86
N THR A 108 5.32 -4.17 -33.75
CA THR A 108 5.04 -5.62 -33.65
C THR A 108 5.95 -6.32 -32.63
N LEU A 109 7.01 -5.65 -32.19
CA LEU A 109 7.90 -6.15 -31.14
C LEU A 109 7.28 -5.82 -29.79
N GLY A 110 6.59 -6.81 -29.21
CA GLY A 110 5.94 -6.66 -27.92
C GLY A 110 6.87 -6.87 -26.73
N GLU A 111 7.96 -7.63 -26.85
CA GLU A 111 8.85 -7.97 -25.73
C GLU A 111 10.16 -7.17 -25.75
N LEU A 112 10.92 -7.27 -24.65
CA LEU A 112 12.27 -6.75 -24.57
C LEU A 112 13.10 -7.24 -25.76
N THR A 113 13.70 -6.28 -26.48
CA THR A 113 14.44 -6.53 -27.72
C THR A 113 15.82 -5.92 -27.62
N ASP A 114 16.81 -6.54 -28.25
CA ASP A 114 18.14 -5.94 -28.39
C ASP A 114 18.06 -4.58 -29.10
N GLU A 115 18.77 -3.59 -28.58
CA GLU A 115 18.77 -2.23 -29.13
C GLU A 115 19.16 -2.22 -30.62
N ALA A 116 20.12 -3.06 -31.02
CA ALA A 116 20.57 -3.18 -32.40
C ALA A 116 19.45 -3.62 -33.37
N ASP A 117 18.58 -4.53 -32.92
CA ASP A 117 17.47 -5.05 -33.72
C ASP A 117 16.32 -4.03 -33.79
N ALA A 118 16.08 -3.32 -32.68
CA ALA A 118 15.07 -2.28 -32.56
C ALA A 118 15.35 -1.06 -33.46
N ILE A 119 16.62 -0.69 -33.69
CA ILE A 119 16.99 0.48 -34.52
C ILE A 119 16.40 0.41 -35.93
N SER A 120 16.30 -0.80 -36.50
CA SER A 120 15.82 -1.01 -37.87
C SER A 120 14.29 -1.09 -38.01
N SER A 121 13.59 -1.34 -36.90
CA SER A 121 12.18 -1.76 -36.89
C SER A 121 11.26 -0.82 -36.10
N VAL A 122 11.81 -0.02 -35.18
CA VAL A 122 11.05 0.86 -34.29
C VAL A 122 11.15 2.30 -34.77
N ASN A 123 10.00 2.94 -34.99
CA ASN A 123 9.97 4.35 -35.37
C ASN A 123 10.32 5.24 -34.17
N SER A 124 11.21 6.21 -34.38
CA SER A 124 11.60 7.18 -33.34
C SER A 124 12.13 6.54 -32.05
N LEU A 125 12.89 5.45 -32.18
CA LEU A 125 13.56 4.77 -31.07
C LEU A 125 14.38 5.78 -30.23
N GLY A 126 14.23 5.71 -28.91
CA GLY A 126 14.86 6.64 -27.97
C GLY A 126 14.17 8.01 -27.88
N SER A 127 12.93 8.14 -28.32
CA SER A 127 12.16 9.40 -28.16
C SER A 127 11.63 9.56 -26.74
N LYS A 128 11.24 8.47 -26.09
CA LYS A 128 10.68 8.43 -24.72
C LYS A 128 11.47 7.54 -23.77
N GLN A 129 12.22 6.55 -24.26
CA GLN A 129 13.13 5.76 -23.44
C GLN A 129 14.60 6.17 -23.62
N ALA A 130 15.46 5.70 -22.71
CA ALA A 130 16.90 5.83 -22.82
C ALA A 130 17.49 4.77 -23.77
N LEU A 131 18.56 5.13 -24.47
CA LEU A 131 19.37 4.22 -25.28
C LEU A 131 20.75 4.01 -24.65
N SER A 132 21.49 2.98 -25.08
CA SER A 132 22.85 2.73 -24.57
C SER A 132 23.79 3.91 -24.75
N THR A 133 23.60 4.69 -25.83
CA THR A 133 24.37 5.91 -26.11
C THR A 133 24.12 7.04 -25.10
N ASP A 134 22.94 7.08 -24.48
CA ASP A 134 22.61 8.09 -23.46
C ASP A 134 23.38 7.87 -22.14
N TYR A 135 24.02 6.70 -21.97
CA TYR A 135 24.82 6.33 -20.80
C TYR A 135 26.34 6.40 -21.01
N VAL A 136 26.80 6.88 -22.16
CA VAL A 136 28.24 6.97 -22.45
C VAL A 136 28.84 8.14 -21.66
N ASP A 137 29.54 7.81 -20.58
CA ASP A 137 30.19 8.75 -19.69
C ASP A 137 31.35 8.05 -18.94
N PRO A 138 32.47 8.74 -18.62
CA PRO A 138 33.59 8.13 -17.90
C PRO A 138 33.29 7.85 -16.40
N ASP A 139 32.41 8.63 -15.78
CA ASP A 139 32.15 8.60 -14.34
C ASP A 139 30.89 7.78 -13.98
N TYR A 140 30.08 7.44 -14.97
CA TYR A 140 28.81 6.75 -14.80
C TYR A 140 28.68 5.49 -15.65
N GLN A 141 27.98 4.52 -15.10
CA GLN A 141 27.59 3.29 -15.77
C GLN A 141 26.11 3.00 -15.53
N ARG A 142 25.54 2.08 -16.33
CA ARG A 142 24.15 1.64 -16.21
C ARG A 142 24.01 0.77 -14.96
N GLY A 143 23.31 1.27 -13.95
CA GLY A 143 22.98 0.57 -12.71
C GLY A 143 21.54 0.10 -12.68
N GLN A 144 21.34 -1.18 -12.39
CA GLN A 144 20.05 -1.85 -12.34
C GLN A 144 19.38 -1.64 -10.99
N LEU A 145 18.10 -1.28 -10.98
CA LEU A 145 17.31 -1.26 -9.73
C LEU A 145 16.98 -2.68 -9.27
N TYR A 146 16.59 -3.55 -10.19
CA TYR A 146 16.53 -4.99 -9.99
C TYR A 146 17.82 -5.64 -10.57
N PRO A 147 18.84 -5.94 -9.74
CA PRO A 147 20.14 -6.40 -10.23
C PRO A 147 20.07 -7.83 -10.77
N PHE A 148 20.88 -8.10 -11.81
CA PHE A 148 20.97 -9.43 -12.42
C PHE A 148 21.30 -10.54 -11.41
N SER A 149 22.05 -10.22 -10.34
CA SER A 149 22.46 -11.20 -9.32
C SER A 149 21.32 -11.65 -8.41
N LEU A 150 20.20 -10.91 -8.38
CA LEU A 150 19.00 -11.28 -7.63
C LEU A 150 17.98 -12.04 -8.48
N SER A 151 18.22 -12.18 -9.79
CA SER A 151 17.32 -12.89 -10.69
C SER A 151 17.70 -14.35 -10.82
N SER A 152 16.72 -15.25 -10.73
CA SER A 152 16.92 -16.70 -10.96
C SER A 152 16.83 -17.06 -12.44
N ASP A 153 15.65 -16.84 -13.04
CA ASP A 153 15.32 -17.30 -14.39
C ASP A 153 15.21 -16.10 -15.36
N PHE A 154 15.79 -16.23 -16.56
CA PHE A 154 15.74 -15.20 -17.61
C PHE A 154 16.26 -13.83 -17.15
N ARG A 155 17.41 -13.85 -16.47
CA ARG A 155 18.15 -12.68 -15.97
C ARG A 155 18.49 -11.65 -17.05
N GLU A 156 18.50 -12.05 -18.32
CA GLU A 156 18.68 -11.15 -19.46
C GLU A 156 17.66 -10.00 -19.42
N ALA A 157 16.44 -10.28 -18.96
CA ALA A 157 15.40 -9.26 -18.82
C ALA A 157 15.80 -8.13 -17.83
N THR A 158 16.64 -8.41 -16.84
CA THR A 158 17.11 -7.37 -15.90
C THR A 158 17.97 -6.31 -16.58
N PHE A 159 18.55 -6.60 -17.74
CA PHE A 159 19.31 -5.64 -18.56
C PHE A 159 18.43 -4.74 -19.44
N ALA A 160 17.12 -4.68 -19.17
CA ALA A 160 16.27 -3.66 -19.74
C ALA A 160 16.73 -2.25 -19.32
N LEU A 161 16.84 -1.33 -20.28
CA LEU A 161 17.19 0.07 -20.02
C LEU A 161 16.10 0.80 -19.21
N THR A 162 14.87 0.28 -19.24
CA THR A 162 13.78 0.73 -18.36
C THR A 162 14.01 0.36 -16.89
N ASN A 163 14.88 -0.60 -16.58
CA ASN A 163 15.30 -0.97 -15.22
C ASN A 163 16.62 -0.30 -14.79
N ALA A 164 17.16 0.62 -15.60
CA ALA A 164 18.49 1.19 -15.39
C ALA A 164 18.45 2.68 -15.00
N VAL A 165 19.38 3.07 -14.13
CA VAL A 165 19.71 4.47 -13.78
C VAL A 165 21.22 4.68 -13.83
N PRO A 166 21.71 5.92 -14.04
CA PRO A 166 23.14 6.21 -13.95
C PRO A 166 23.66 5.99 -12.52
N MET A 167 24.72 5.20 -12.37
CA MET A 167 25.42 4.97 -11.10
C MET A 167 26.93 5.11 -11.32
N SER A 168 27.66 5.71 -10.38
CA SER A 168 29.12 5.61 -10.42
C SER A 168 29.55 4.15 -10.19
N PRO A 169 30.73 3.73 -10.68
CA PRO A 169 31.22 2.37 -10.48
C PRO A 169 31.28 1.97 -9.00
N SER A 170 31.79 2.86 -8.14
CA SER A 170 31.88 2.64 -6.70
C SER A 170 30.50 2.48 -6.06
N PHE A 171 29.56 3.35 -6.39
CA PHE A 171 28.20 3.29 -5.86
C PHE A 171 27.44 2.04 -6.31
N GLN A 172 27.57 1.64 -7.58
CA GLN A 172 26.92 0.45 -8.10
C GLN A 172 27.41 -0.81 -7.38
N GLU A 173 28.73 -0.94 -7.18
CA GLU A 173 29.31 -2.09 -6.47
C GLU A 173 28.79 -2.20 -5.04
N ARG A 174 28.74 -1.07 -4.31
CA ARG A 174 28.17 -1.00 -2.96
C ARG A 174 26.70 -1.39 -2.96
N TRP A 175 25.88 -0.78 -3.83
CA TRP A 175 24.46 -1.06 -3.94
C TRP A 175 24.18 -2.54 -4.19
N TYR A 176 24.86 -3.16 -5.17
CA TYR A 176 24.65 -4.57 -5.49
C TYR A 176 25.13 -5.51 -4.39
N THR A 177 26.24 -5.19 -3.72
CA THR A 177 26.79 -5.99 -2.62
C THR A 177 25.88 -5.93 -1.39
N ASN A 178 25.36 -4.74 -1.07
CA ASN A 178 24.40 -4.54 0.00
C ASN A 178 23.10 -5.28 -0.29
N LEU A 179 22.53 -5.11 -1.48
CA LEU A 179 21.31 -5.82 -1.87
C LEU A 179 21.46 -7.34 -1.80
N ARG A 180 22.57 -7.90 -2.30
CA ARG A 180 22.85 -9.33 -2.19
C ARG A 180 22.90 -9.77 -0.73
N SER A 181 23.66 -9.06 0.10
CA SER A 181 23.80 -9.36 1.52
C SER A 181 22.47 -9.31 2.25
N LEU A 182 21.67 -8.26 2.03
CA LEU A 182 20.33 -8.12 2.60
C LEU A 182 19.42 -9.26 2.17
N MET A 183 19.45 -9.64 0.89
CA MET A 183 18.59 -10.71 0.38
C MET A 183 18.94 -12.08 0.93
N GLU A 184 20.23 -12.43 0.95
CA GLU A 184 20.71 -13.74 1.37
C GLU A 184 20.74 -13.91 2.89
N ARG A 185 21.13 -12.86 3.63
CA ARG A 185 21.38 -12.95 5.07
C ARG A 185 20.20 -12.45 5.92
N ALA A 186 19.38 -11.52 5.41
CA ALA A 186 18.39 -10.83 6.24
C ALA A 186 16.93 -11.10 5.80
N LEU A 187 16.58 -10.76 4.56
CA LEU A 187 15.19 -10.69 4.11
C LEU A 187 14.61 -12.07 3.77
N THR A 188 15.27 -12.85 2.90
CA THR A 188 14.79 -14.19 2.53
C THR A 188 14.68 -15.14 3.73
N PRO A 189 15.70 -15.23 4.63
CA PRO A 189 15.62 -16.13 5.79
C PRO A 189 14.49 -15.82 6.76
N GLN A 190 14.06 -14.55 6.83
CA GLN A 190 12.95 -14.12 7.69
C GLN A 190 11.60 -14.13 6.97
N CYS A 191 11.56 -14.56 5.70
CA CYS A 191 10.36 -14.76 4.90
C CYS A 191 10.21 -16.20 4.41
N GLY A 192 10.60 -17.19 5.24
CA GLY A 192 10.47 -18.60 4.91
C GLY A 192 11.39 -18.98 3.76
N ASN A 193 10.81 -19.35 2.62
CA ASN A 193 11.56 -19.65 1.39
C ASN A 193 11.63 -18.46 0.42
N GLY A 194 11.16 -17.28 0.83
CA GLY A 194 11.13 -16.07 0.00
C GLY A 194 9.97 -16.02 -1.00
N GLU A 195 9.11 -17.03 -1.06
CA GLU A 195 7.97 -17.04 -1.99
C GLU A 195 7.04 -15.84 -1.72
N ASP A 196 6.73 -15.55 -0.46
CA ASP A 196 5.86 -14.44 -0.07
C ASP A 196 6.60 -13.09 0.06
N LEU A 197 7.83 -13.00 -0.47
CA LEU A 197 8.65 -11.79 -0.40
C LEU A 197 8.51 -10.94 -1.67
N TYR A 198 7.86 -9.79 -1.51
CA TYR A 198 7.63 -8.79 -2.54
C TYR A 198 8.60 -7.63 -2.35
N LEU A 199 9.22 -7.19 -3.44
CA LEU A 199 10.30 -6.20 -3.43
C LEU A 199 10.00 -5.09 -4.43
N ILE A 200 10.25 -3.85 -4.02
CA ILE A 200 10.13 -2.68 -4.88
C ILE A 200 11.41 -1.88 -4.72
N ALA A 201 12.22 -1.81 -5.77
CA ALA A 201 13.42 -0.99 -5.80
C ALA A 201 13.17 0.25 -6.65
N GLY A 202 13.54 1.43 -6.16
CA GLY A 202 13.28 2.70 -6.84
C GLY A 202 14.44 3.66 -6.81
N ALA A 203 14.30 4.71 -7.61
CA ALA A 203 15.26 5.80 -7.70
C ALA A 203 14.52 7.14 -7.57
N VAL A 204 15.02 8.00 -6.68
CA VAL A 204 14.52 9.38 -6.60
C VAL A 204 15.35 10.25 -7.54
N PRO A 205 14.74 10.94 -8.51
CA PRO A 205 15.48 11.74 -9.48
C PRO A 205 16.14 12.95 -8.82
N SER A 206 17.33 13.32 -9.31
CA SER A 206 17.95 14.62 -9.01
C SER A 206 17.72 15.62 -10.15
N ASP A 207 18.26 16.84 -10.00
CA ASP A 207 18.26 17.85 -11.07
C ASP A 207 19.35 17.62 -12.12
N ARG A 208 20.25 16.65 -11.91
CA ARG A 208 21.36 16.35 -12.82
C ARG A 208 20.95 15.33 -13.88
N ARG A 209 21.43 15.52 -15.10
CA ARG A 209 21.20 14.62 -16.23
C ARG A 209 22.50 14.23 -16.89
N LEU A 210 22.60 12.95 -17.25
CA LEU A 210 23.65 12.40 -18.09
C LEU A 210 23.30 12.68 -19.56
N GLN A 211 24.23 13.29 -20.29
CA GLN A 211 24.05 13.70 -21.69
C GLN A 211 22.80 14.57 -21.93
N ASP A 212 22.31 15.30 -20.92
CA ASP A 212 21.01 16.01 -20.92
C ASP A 212 19.77 15.13 -21.16
N ARG A 213 19.94 13.80 -21.11
CA ARG A 213 18.96 12.81 -21.55
C ARG A 213 18.41 12.00 -20.38
N VAL A 214 19.29 11.34 -19.62
CA VAL A 214 18.91 10.44 -18.52
C VAL A 214 19.14 11.10 -17.19
N THR A 215 18.16 11.07 -16.30
CA THR A 215 18.29 11.71 -14.98
C THR A 215 19.14 10.86 -14.04
N ILE A 216 20.11 11.50 -13.39
CA ILE A 216 20.96 10.87 -12.37
C ILE A 216 20.16 10.82 -11.06
N PRO A 217 20.11 9.68 -10.35
CA PRO A 217 19.38 9.57 -9.10
C PRO A 217 20.04 10.41 -7.99
N ALA A 218 19.23 11.02 -7.12
CA ALA A 218 19.70 11.61 -5.86
C ALA A 218 20.06 10.50 -4.87
N PHE A 219 19.18 9.50 -4.76
CA PHE A 219 19.36 8.28 -3.98
C PHE A 219 18.52 7.15 -4.58
N VAL A 220 18.86 5.92 -4.20
CA VAL A 220 18.08 4.71 -4.51
C VAL A 220 17.49 4.16 -3.23
N TRP A 221 16.44 3.36 -3.36
CA TRP A 221 15.75 2.77 -2.22
C TRP A 221 15.21 1.38 -2.57
N LEU A 222 14.99 0.57 -1.52
CA LEU A 222 14.35 -0.73 -1.58
C LEU A 222 13.26 -0.78 -0.52
N ALA A 223 12.06 -1.22 -0.89
CA ALA A 223 11.01 -1.60 0.04
C ALA A 223 10.78 -3.11 -0.07
N ALA A 224 10.72 -3.79 1.07
CA ALA A 224 10.54 -5.22 1.18
C ALA A 224 9.28 -5.53 2.01
N CYS A 225 8.50 -6.49 1.52
CA CYS A 225 7.23 -6.89 2.09
C CYS A 225 7.12 -8.41 2.15
N CYS A 226 7.08 -8.98 3.35
CA CYS A 226 6.84 -10.40 3.56
C CYS A 226 5.38 -10.63 3.94
N ALA A 227 4.63 -11.32 3.07
CA ALA A 227 3.20 -11.58 3.22
C ALA A 227 2.88 -12.91 3.92
N MET A 228 3.79 -13.40 4.78
CA MET A 228 3.59 -14.69 5.44
C MET A 228 2.42 -14.61 6.44
N PRO A 229 1.44 -15.53 6.38
CA PRO A 229 0.28 -15.52 7.28
C PRO A 229 0.70 -15.54 8.76
N GLY A 230 0.26 -14.55 9.55
CA GLY A 230 0.51 -14.49 11.00
C GLY A 230 1.96 -14.19 11.39
N GLY A 231 2.79 -13.71 10.46
CA GLY A 231 4.21 -13.36 10.67
C GLY A 231 4.75 -12.38 9.64
N GLY A 232 3.87 -11.55 9.08
CA GLY A 232 4.21 -10.57 8.06
C GLY A 232 5.03 -9.39 8.61
N TRP A 233 5.86 -8.81 7.77
CA TRP A 233 6.69 -7.65 8.10
C TRP A 233 7.00 -6.84 6.85
N ALA A 234 7.32 -5.56 7.06
CA ALA A 234 7.68 -4.66 5.98
C ALA A 234 8.84 -3.74 6.40
N MET A 235 9.86 -3.60 5.56
CA MET A 235 11.03 -2.76 5.85
C MET A 235 11.45 -1.97 4.61
N GLY A 236 12.06 -0.81 4.83
CA GLY A 236 12.62 0.05 3.81
C GLY A 236 14.13 0.20 3.98
N PHE A 237 14.81 0.47 2.86
CA PHE A 237 16.23 0.75 2.81
C PHE A 237 16.48 1.93 1.87
N VAL A 238 17.40 2.81 2.24
CA VAL A 238 17.78 3.98 1.44
C VAL A 238 19.29 4.00 1.30
N GLN A 239 19.79 4.28 0.09
CA GLN A 239 21.21 4.51 -0.11
C GLN A 239 21.42 5.74 -1.00
N HIS A 240 22.11 6.73 -0.44
CA HIS A 240 22.45 7.97 -1.12
C HIS A 240 23.66 7.78 -2.04
N THR A 241 23.72 8.56 -3.12
CA THR A 241 24.72 8.40 -4.18
C THR A 241 26.10 8.99 -3.84
N ARG A 242 26.27 9.68 -2.70
CA ARG A 242 27.55 10.33 -2.38
C ARG A 242 28.54 9.31 -1.82
N ASP A 243 29.81 9.57 -2.03
CA ASP A 243 30.87 8.75 -1.44
C ASP A 243 30.89 8.92 0.07
N GLY A 244 30.99 7.78 0.77
CA GLY A 244 30.89 7.70 2.23
C GLY A 244 29.47 7.44 2.77
N ASP A 245 28.43 7.61 1.96
CA ASP A 245 27.07 7.26 2.36
C ASP A 245 26.89 5.73 2.35
N ILE A 246 26.29 5.22 3.43
CA ILE A 246 26.01 3.79 3.64
C ILE A 246 24.53 3.50 3.43
N ILE A 247 24.18 2.22 3.31
CA ILE A 247 22.77 1.82 3.28
C ILE A 247 22.11 2.02 4.66
N GLU A 248 20.98 2.72 4.68
CA GLU A 248 20.21 3.03 5.88
C GLU A 248 18.93 2.18 5.90
N ASP A 249 18.64 1.52 7.02
CA ASP A 249 17.34 0.91 7.26
C ASP A 249 16.34 1.94 7.78
N VAL A 250 15.11 1.85 7.28
CA VAL A 250 14.00 2.70 7.67
C VAL A 250 12.72 1.87 7.74
N MET A 251 11.75 2.35 8.53
CA MET A 251 10.40 1.82 8.45
C MET A 251 9.78 2.21 7.10
N VAL A 252 8.93 1.36 6.52
CA VAL A 252 8.26 1.67 5.23
C VAL A 252 7.52 3.01 5.30
N LYS A 253 6.88 3.33 6.42
CA LYS A 253 6.20 4.62 6.63
C LYS A 253 7.14 5.83 6.60
N GLU A 254 8.38 5.67 7.04
CA GLU A 254 9.38 6.74 6.94
C GLU A 254 9.96 6.81 5.52
N LEU A 255 10.18 5.67 4.87
CA LEU A 255 10.54 5.62 3.46
C LEU A 255 9.50 6.37 2.60
N GLU A 256 8.21 6.08 2.79
CA GLU A 256 7.11 6.77 2.09
C GLU A 256 7.19 8.29 2.23
N LYS A 257 7.57 8.83 3.40
CA LYS A 257 7.74 10.28 3.61
C LYS A 257 8.98 10.87 2.93
N LEU A 258 10.00 10.05 2.69
CA LEU A 258 11.22 10.46 1.96
C LEU A 258 10.98 10.49 0.45
N LEU A 259 10.00 9.73 -0.04
CA LEU A 259 9.70 9.63 -1.47
C LEU A 259 8.83 10.81 -1.95
N PRO A 260 9.03 11.27 -3.20
CA PRO A 260 8.15 12.27 -3.80
C PRO A 260 6.69 11.83 -3.77
N SER A 261 5.81 12.77 -3.42
CA SER A 261 4.34 12.57 -3.37
C SER A 261 3.82 11.69 -2.23
N ASN A 262 4.65 11.30 -1.25
CA ASN A 262 4.26 10.49 -0.08
C ASN A 262 3.42 9.25 -0.47
N PRO A 263 3.97 8.36 -1.32
CA PRO A 263 3.21 7.25 -1.85
C PRO A 263 2.86 6.23 -0.78
N GLN A 264 1.89 5.37 -1.08
CA GLN A 264 1.65 4.15 -0.32
C GLN A 264 2.30 2.98 -1.05
N LEU A 265 3.41 2.46 -0.52
CA LEU A 265 4.21 1.42 -1.19
C LEU A 265 3.57 0.03 -1.09
N PHE A 266 2.99 -0.29 0.07
CA PHE A 266 2.28 -1.55 0.30
C PHE A 266 0.92 -1.27 0.93
N GLN A 267 -0.11 -1.97 0.47
CA GLN A 267 -1.42 -1.95 1.12
C GLN A 267 -1.30 -2.55 2.53
N ASP A 268 -1.82 -1.83 3.53
CA ASP A 268 -1.88 -2.25 4.94
C ASP A 268 -0.55 -2.78 5.52
N ASN A 269 0.60 -2.25 5.08
CA ASN A 269 1.94 -2.70 5.49
C ASN A 269 2.14 -4.23 5.40
N CYS A 270 1.68 -4.84 4.30
CA CYS A 270 1.71 -6.29 4.06
C CYS A 270 0.60 -7.09 4.76
N GLY A 271 -0.53 -6.46 5.09
CA GLY A 271 -1.76 -7.13 5.51
C GLY A 271 -1.87 -7.48 6.99
N GLU A 272 -0.93 -7.03 7.82
CA GLU A 272 -0.93 -7.29 9.26
C GLU A 272 -1.00 -5.97 10.05
N THR A 273 -1.95 -5.89 10.98
CA THR A 273 -2.07 -4.74 11.89
C THR A 273 -0.94 -4.67 12.92
N GLU A 274 -0.25 -5.78 13.16
CA GLU A 274 0.90 -5.91 14.07
C GLU A 274 2.03 -6.60 13.30
N GLN A 275 3.16 -5.90 13.08
CA GLN A 275 4.32 -6.45 12.39
C GLN A 275 5.07 -7.44 13.30
N ASP A 276 5.66 -8.50 12.72
CA ASP A 276 6.50 -9.44 13.46
C ASP A 276 7.82 -8.78 13.92
N THR A 277 7.77 -8.14 15.08
CA THR A 277 8.90 -7.44 15.69
C THR A 277 10.11 -8.34 15.97
N GLU A 278 9.93 -9.64 16.17
CA GLU A 278 11.03 -10.57 16.41
C GLU A 278 11.82 -10.80 15.12
N ARG A 279 11.13 -11.03 14.00
CA ARG A 279 11.76 -11.15 12.69
C ARG A 279 12.42 -9.85 12.26
N MET A 280 11.73 -8.72 12.44
CA MET A 280 12.32 -7.41 12.14
C MET A 280 13.59 -7.16 12.95
N LYS A 281 13.62 -7.52 14.24
CA LYS A 281 14.84 -7.43 15.06
C LYS A 281 15.98 -8.28 14.49
N LYS A 282 15.70 -9.50 14.03
CA LYS A 282 16.71 -10.36 13.37
C LYS A 282 17.20 -9.75 12.05
N ILE A 283 16.32 -9.13 11.28
CA ILE A 283 16.71 -8.40 10.06
C ILE A 283 17.65 -7.25 10.43
N LEU A 284 17.27 -6.42 11.40
CA LEU A 284 18.05 -5.28 11.87
C LEU A 284 19.44 -5.69 12.38
N GLU A 285 19.55 -6.83 13.07
CA GLU A 285 20.85 -7.35 13.52
C GLU A 285 21.80 -7.63 12.34
N VAL A 286 21.28 -8.25 11.27
CA VAL A 286 22.06 -8.52 10.06
C VAL A 286 22.35 -7.24 9.29
N VAL A 287 21.40 -6.31 9.23
CA VAL A 287 21.59 -5.01 8.58
C VAL A 287 22.73 -4.23 9.24
N ASN A 288 22.79 -4.21 10.57
CA ASN A 288 23.88 -3.58 11.30
C ASN A 288 25.25 -4.17 10.92
N GLN A 289 25.33 -5.50 10.75
CA GLN A 289 26.57 -6.15 10.28
C GLN A 289 26.94 -5.71 8.86
N VAL A 290 25.97 -5.64 7.95
CA VAL A 290 26.20 -5.18 6.57
C VAL A 290 26.67 -3.71 6.55
N GLN A 291 26.06 -2.84 7.35
CA GLN A 291 26.47 -1.45 7.50
C GLN A 291 27.90 -1.33 8.06
N ASP A 292 28.26 -2.14 9.06
CA ASP A 292 29.61 -2.14 9.64
C ASP A 292 30.67 -2.67 8.66
N GLU A 293 30.33 -3.69 7.87
CA GLU A 293 31.16 -4.19 6.78
C GLU A 293 31.40 -3.08 5.74
N GLU A 294 30.35 -2.37 5.31
CA GLU A 294 30.44 -1.25 4.37
C GLU A 294 31.32 -0.10 4.91
N ARG A 295 31.13 0.32 6.18
CA ARG A 295 31.98 1.34 6.84
C ARG A 295 33.45 0.91 6.88
N THR A 296 33.70 -0.38 7.11
CA THR A 296 35.06 -0.94 7.13
C THR A 296 35.71 -0.94 5.74
N VAL A 297 34.93 -1.14 4.67
CA VAL A 297 35.44 -1.03 3.30
C VAL A 297 35.77 0.42 2.96
N LEU A 298 34.86 1.37 3.24
CA LEU A 298 35.05 2.80 2.96
C LEU A 298 36.29 3.36 3.67
N SER A 299 36.49 3.03 4.96
CA SER A 299 37.68 3.49 5.71
C SER A 299 39.01 2.96 5.17
N LYS A 300 39.03 1.75 4.59
CA LYS A 300 40.23 1.18 3.96
C LYS A 300 40.57 1.86 2.63
N GLU A 301 39.57 2.35 1.92
CA GLU A 301 39.74 3.05 0.64
C GLU A 301 40.33 4.45 0.85
N ASP A 302 39.88 5.17 1.89
CA ASP A 302 40.43 6.48 2.29
C ASP A 302 41.89 6.43 2.77
N THR A 303 42.41 5.26 3.15
CA THR A 303 43.76 5.10 3.71
C THR A 303 44.84 4.78 2.65
N ARG A 304 44.49 4.71 1.35
CA ARG A 304 45.47 4.49 0.27
C ARG A 304 46.07 5.81 -0.22
N PRO A 305 47.41 5.99 -0.24
CA PRO A 305 48.01 7.26 -0.67
C PRO A 305 47.93 7.44 -2.20
N LEU A 306 47.39 8.59 -2.61
CA LEU A 306 47.33 9.06 -4.00
C LEU A 306 48.73 9.58 -4.42
N SER A 307 49.36 8.96 -5.41
CA SER A 307 50.66 9.37 -5.93
C SER A 307 50.54 10.62 -6.83
N SER A 308 51.19 11.71 -6.41
CA SER A 308 51.29 12.97 -7.15
C SER A 308 52.47 12.96 -8.14
N MET A 309 52.26 13.47 -9.36
CA MET A 309 53.32 13.76 -10.33
C MET A 309 54.14 15.00 -9.96
N THR A 310 55.45 14.92 -10.17
CA THR A 310 56.47 15.95 -9.95
C THR A 310 56.69 16.79 -11.22
N SER A 311 56.94 18.09 -11.05
CA SER A 311 57.52 18.96 -12.09
C SER A 311 58.65 19.79 -11.47
N GLU A 312 59.84 19.66 -12.07
CA GLU A 312 61.06 20.44 -11.79
C GLU A 312 61.09 21.76 -12.60
N GLY A 313 61.83 22.75 -12.09
CA GLY A 313 62.26 23.93 -12.83
C GLY A 313 63.34 24.72 -12.09
N SER A 314 64.59 24.60 -12.53
CA SER A 314 65.82 25.16 -11.96
C SER A 314 66.07 26.65 -12.27
N ALA A 315 66.89 27.28 -11.43
CA ALA A 315 67.34 28.68 -11.48
C ALA A 315 68.77 28.86 -12.03
N LEU A 316 69.13 30.08 -12.51
CA LEU A 316 70.27 30.96 -12.08
C LEU A 316 70.81 31.93 -13.19
N LEU A 317 70.82 33.25 -12.87
CA LEU A 317 71.81 34.38 -12.99
C LEU A 317 72.83 34.48 -14.18
N PRO A 318 73.49 35.64 -14.55
CA PRO A 318 74.20 36.65 -13.69
C PRO A 318 74.35 38.13 -14.28
N PRO A 319 75.42 38.97 -14.08
CA PRO A 319 75.33 40.25 -13.31
C PRO A 319 76.01 41.55 -13.88
N GLU A 320 75.95 42.64 -13.08
CA GLU A 320 76.80 43.86 -12.89
C GLU A 320 77.10 44.94 -13.96
N ALA A 321 77.00 46.22 -13.53
CA ALA A 321 77.89 47.34 -13.91
C ALA A 321 77.88 48.47 -12.82
N PRO A 322 78.97 49.28 -12.66
CA PRO A 322 79.19 50.15 -11.49
C PRO A 322 79.02 51.68 -11.72
N GLU A 323 79.19 52.39 -10.59
CA GLU A 323 79.16 53.82 -10.23
C GLU A 323 79.58 54.90 -11.26
N GLU A 324 78.93 56.08 -11.24
CA GLU A 324 79.57 57.33 -10.79
C GLU A 324 78.62 58.55 -10.66
N ARG A 325 79.16 59.61 -10.05
CA ARG A 325 78.54 60.66 -9.23
C ARG A 325 78.01 61.90 -9.99
N ARG A 326 77.03 62.51 -9.29
CA ARG A 326 76.87 63.96 -8.94
C ARG A 326 75.95 64.86 -9.79
N SER A 327 74.94 65.31 -9.04
CA SER A 327 74.47 66.70 -8.92
C SER A 327 73.49 67.22 -9.97
N PHE A 328 72.19 67.13 -9.65
CA PHE A 328 71.25 68.22 -9.96
C PHE A 328 70.14 68.31 -8.91
N LEU A 329 70.52 68.72 -7.69
CA LEU A 329 69.68 68.87 -6.50
C LEU A 329 68.87 70.19 -6.57
N GLY A 330 68.12 70.36 -7.66
CA GLY A 330 67.27 71.53 -7.90
C GLY A 330 65.95 71.22 -8.61
N ARG A 331 65.70 69.95 -8.97
CA ARG A 331 64.44 69.49 -9.58
C ARG A 331 63.84 68.24 -8.92
N LEU A 332 64.35 67.80 -7.77
CA LEU A 332 64.01 66.50 -7.16
C LEU A 332 62.88 66.52 -6.12
N MET A 333 62.20 67.64 -5.89
CA MET A 333 61.08 67.74 -4.92
C MET A 333 59.69 67.45 -5.51
N GLY A 334 59.62 67.03 -6.78
CA GLY A 334 58.39 66.56 -7.44
C GLY A 334 58.40 65.10 -7.91
N PHE A 335 59.54 64.41 -7.81
CA PHE A 335 59.71 63.04 -8.32
C PHE A 335 59.69 61.95 -7.24
N ILE A 336 59.87 62.30 -5.96
CA ILE A 336 59.82 61.33 -4.84
C ILE A 336 58.41 61.23 -4.25
N THR A 337 57.61 62.29 -4.31
CA THR A 337 56.25 62.32 -3.74
C THR A 337 55.30 61.37 -4.47
N THR A 338 55.37 61.27 -5.80
CA THR A 338 54.46 60.43 -6.60
C THR A 338 54.65 58.91 -6.40
N PRO A 339 55.88 58.33 -6.43
CA PRO A 339 56.06 56.90 -6.20
C PRO A 339 55.85 56.50 -4.74
N VAL A 340 56.20 57.36 -3.78
CA VAL A 340 56.00 57.09 -2.35
C VAL A 340 54.51 57.10 -1.98
N ILE A 341 53.72 58.05 -2.51
CA ILE A 341 52.26 58.06 -2.32
C ILE A 341 51.60 56.82 -2.96
N ARG A 342 52.06 56.41 -4.14
CA ARG A 342 51.58 55.18 -4.81
C ARG A 342 51.92 53.93 -3.99
N LEU A 343 53.10 53.87 -3.37
CA LEU A 343 53.50 52.78 -2.49
C LEU A 343 52.64 52.73 -1.23
N PHE A 344 52.38 53.87 -0.58
CA PHE A 344 51.48 53.94 0.57
C PHE A 344 50.02 53.61 0.20
N GLN A 345 49.54 54.00 -0.98
CA GLN A 345 48.24 53.56 -1.49
C GLN A 345 48.19 52.05 -1.69
N LEU A 346 49.24 51.44 -2.25
CA LEU A 346 49.28 49.99 -2.48
C LEU A 346 49.33 49.21 -1.17
N LEU A 347 50.13 49.68 -0.20
CA LEU A 347 50.17 49.13 1.16
C LEU A 347 48.81 49.28 1.86
N TYR A 348 48.12 50.41 1.68
CA TYR A 348 46.77 50.63 2.21
C TYR A 348 45.75 49.67 1.59
N TYR A 349 45.74 49.50 0.26
CA TYR A 349 44.84 48.56 -0.42
C TYR A 349 45.11 47.11 0.00
N VAL A 350 46.37 46.73 0.15
CA VAL A 350 46.75 45.39 0.65
C VAL A 350 46.30 45.20 2.10
N ALA A 351 46.53 46.18 2.98
CA ALA A 351 46.09 46.12 4.36
C ALA A 351 44.56 46.02 4.50
N VAL A 352 43.81 46.80 3.71
CA VAL A 352 42.33 46.74 3.67
C VAL A 352 41.86 45.40 3.09
N GLY A 353 42.53 44.87 2.07
CA GLY A 353 42.24 43.55 1.52
C GLY A 353 42.44 42.42 2.54
N ILE A 354 43.55 42.46 3.26
CA ILE A 354 43.84 41.51 4.35
C ILE A 354 42.79 41.64 5.46
N LEU A 355 42.45 42.86 5.88
CA LEU A 355 41.44 43.09 6.92
C LEU A 355 40.06 42.58 6.50
N LYS A 356 39.65 42.81 5.25
CA LYS A 356 38.39 42.32 4.71
C LYS A 356 38.36 40.79 4.68
N ASN A 357 39.45 40.14 4.29
CA ASN A 357 39.57 38.69 4.30
C ASN A 357 39.55 38.11 5.72
N ILE A 358 40.21 38.76 6.68
CA ILE A 358 40.16 38.36 8.09
C ILE A 358 38.73 38.46 8.64
N ILE A 359 38.02 39.56 8.36
CA ILE A 359 36.62 39.73 8.78
C ILE A 359 35.73 38.68 8.12
N TYR A 360 35.93 38.38 6.84
CA TYR A 360 35.15 37.37 6.13
C TYR A 360 35.40 35.96 6.66
N PHE A 361 36.66 35.66 7.00
CA PHE A 361 37.04 34.40 7.62
C PHE A 361 36.44 34.26 9.03
N LEU A 362 36.53 35.30 9.87
CA LEU A 362 35.88 35.33 11.17
C LEU A 362 34.37 35.14 11.07
N TRP A 363 33.72 35.82 10.12
CA TRP A 363 32.30 35.63 9.84
C TRP A 363 31.98 34.19 9.43
N PHE A 364 32.77 33.61 8.52
CA PHE A 364 32.60 32.22 8.08
C PHE A 364 32.74 31.22 9.25
N VAL A 365 33.76 31.38 10.08
CA VAL A 365 33.98 30.53 11.27
C VAL A 365 32.82 30.67 12.25
N THR A 366 32.38 31.90 12.56
CA THR A 366 31.24 32.09 13.47
C THR A 366 29.96 31.45 12.94
N LYS A 367 29.69 31.55 11.64
CA LYS A 367 28.53 30.90 10.99
C LYS A 367 28.61 29.38 11.08
N GLN A 368 29.80 28.81 10.88
CA GLN A 368 30.00 27.36 10.98
C GLN A 368 29.82 26.85 12.41
N VAL A 369 30.30 27.61 13.41
CA VAL A 369 30.10 27.29 14.84
C VAL A 369 28.63 27.39 15.23
N ILE A 370 27.91 28.44 14.81
CA ILE A 370 26.47 28.60 15.11
C ILE A 370 25.67 27.45 14.49
N ASN A 371 25.89 27.13 13.20
CA ASN A 371 25.22 26.01 12.55
C ASN A 371 25.54 24.66 13.19
N GLY A 372 26.78 24.47 13.67
CA GLY A 372 27.18 23.27 14.40
C GLY A 372 26.48 23.13 15.74
N ILE A 373 26.35 24.22 16.50
CA ILE A 373 25.64 24.25 17.78
C ILE A 373 24.14 24.03 17.59
N GLU A 374 23.53 24.69 16.59
CA GLU A 374 22.10 24.53 16.28
C GLU A 374 21.76 23.09 15.88
N ASN A 375 22.59 22.47 15.03
CA ASN A 375 22.41 21.09 14.62
C ASN A 375 22.63 20.09 15.78
N CYS A 376 23.56 20.39 16.70
CA CYS A 376 23.79 19.61 17.91
C CYS A 376 22.61 19.71 18.89
N LEU A 377 22.10 20.93 19.13
CA LEU A 377 20.93 21.15 19.98
C LEU A 377 19.67 20.51 19.38
N TYR A 378 19.50 20.56 18.06
CA TYR A 378 18.41 19.90 17.37
C TYR A 378 18.48 18.38 17.50
N ARG A 379 19.67 17.78 17.34
CA ARG A 379 19.87 16.33 17.55
C ARG A 379 19.66 15.90 19.00
N LEU A 380 20.12 16.68 19.98
CA LEU A 380 19.88 16.37 21.39
C LEU A 380 18.39 16.51 21.75
N GLY A 381 17.74 17.55 21.24
CA GLY A 381 16.32 17.80 21.44
C GLY A 381 15.44 16.73 20.80
N SER A 382 15.74 16.35 19.54
CA SER A 382 14.97 15.32 18.83
C SER A 382 15.11 13.94 19.47
N ALA A 383 16.33 13.53 19.85
CA ALA A 383 16.54 12.26 20.53
C ALA A 383 15.79 12.18 21.87
N THR A 384 15.80 13.27 22.63
CA THR A 384 15.09 13.37 23.92
C THR A 384 13.58 13.31 23.72
N ILE A 385 13.03 14.05 22.75
CA ILE A 385 11.60 14.06 22.44
C ILE A 385 11.14 12.69 21.91
N SER A 386 11.92 12.03 21.07
CA SER A 386 11.63 10.67 20.58
C SER A 386 11.59 9.66 21.73
N TYR A 387 12.50 9.76 22.70
CA TYR A 387 12.48 8.90 23.90
C TYR A 387 11.21 9.12 24.74
N PHE A 388 10.82 10.38 24.95
CA PHE A 388 9.60 10.68 25.70
C PHE A 388 8.31 10.27 24.97
N LEU A 389 8.27 10.41 23.64
CA LEU A 389 7.13 9.94 22.83
C LEU A 389 7.03 8.41 22.85
N ALA A 390 8.16 7.69 22.72
CA ALA A 390 8.18 6.24 22.80
C ALA A 390 7.74 5.73 24.19
N ILE A 391 8.21 6.35 25.27
CA ILE A 391 7.76 6.01 26.63
C ILE A 391 6.27 6.33 26.81
N GLY A 392 5.79 7.46 26.25
CA GLY A 392 4.38 7.85 26.30
C GLY A 392 3.46 6.88 25.57
N GLU A 393 3.87 6.40 24.39
CA GLU A 393 3.13 5.42 23.59
C GLU A 393 3.05 4.07 24.31
N GLU A 394 4.16 3.60 24.88
CA GLU A 394 4.19 2.35 25.64
C GLU A 394 3.36 2.43 26.93
N LEU A 395 3.46 3.54 27.68
CA LEU A 395 2.63 3.73 28.90
C LEU A 395 1.15 3.87 28.58
N ALA A 396 0.77 4.49 27.46
CA ALA A 396 -0.62 4.59 27.04
C ALA A 396 -1.18 3.26 26.51
N SER A 397 -0.32 2.41 25.93
CA SER A 397 -0.72 1.11 25.40
C SER A 397 -1.15 0.13 26.49
N ILE A 398 -0.56 0.20 27.69
CA ILE A 398 -0.82 -0.74 28.79
C ILE A 398 -2.25 -0.60 29.34
N PRO A 399 -2.76 0.59 29.74
CA PRO A 399 -4.14 0.77 30.15
C PRO A 399 -5.14 0.43 29.04
N TRP A 400 -4.82 0.74 27.78
CA TRP A 400 -5.67 0.44 26.64
C TRP A 400 -5.83 -1.06 26.41
N LYS A 401 -4.74 -1.83 26.53
CA LYS A 401 -4.74 -3.30 26.47
C LYS A 401 -5.59 -3.89 27.61
N VAL A 402 -5.44 -3.39 28.84
CA VAL A 402 -6.26 -3.81 29.99
C VAL A 402 -7.74 -3.50 29.75
N LEU A 403 -8.06 -2.31 29.24
CA LEU A 403 -9.43 -1.91 28.92
C LEU A 403 -10.07 -2.82 27.86
N LYS A 404 -9.32 -3.19 26.81
CA LYS A 404 -9.78 -4.10 25.75
C LYS A 404 -10.10 -5.49 26.30
N VAL A 405 -9.30 -5.99 27.24
CA VAL A 405 -9.56 -7.26 27.93
C VAL A 405 -10.80 -7.15 28.83
N MET A 406 -10.92 -6.07 29.59
CA MET A 406 -12.10 -5.83 30.45
C MET A 406 -13.40 -5.78 29.66
N VAL A 407 -13.43 -5.12 28.50
CA VAL A 407 -14.61 -5.09 27.62
C VAL A 407 -14.97 -6.50 27.11
N LYS A 408 -13.98 -7.33 26.76
CA LYS A 408 -14.23 -8.72 26.36
C LYS A 408 -14.82 -9.55 27.50
N ILE A 409 -14.31 -9.41 28.71
CA ILE A 409 -14.81 -10.10 29.91
C ILE A 409 -16.25 -9.66 30.20
N ILE A 410 -16.52 -8.35 30.21
CA ILE A 410 -17.87 -7.81 30.45
C ILE A 410 -18.86 -8.34 29.41
N ARG A 411 -18.47 -8.38 28.13
CA ARG A 411 -19.32 -8.95 27.07
C ARG A 411 -19.60 -10.43 27.26
N ALA A 412 -18.62 -11.20 27.73
CA ALA A 412 -18.81 -12.63 28.04
C ALA A 412 -19.75 -12.82 29.23
N VAL A 413 -19.57 -12.07 30.31
CA VAL A 413 -20.45 -12.09 31.49
C VAL A 413 -21.87 -11.69 31.12
N LEU A 414 -22.05 -10.65 30.29
CA LEU A 414 -23.37 -10.22 29.82
C LEU A 414 -24.08 -11.31 29.00
N ARG A 415 -23.34 -12.06 28.16
CA ARG A 415 -23.91 -13.22 27.45
C ARG A 415 -24.37 -14.30 28.43
N ILE A 416 -23.55 -14.63 29.42
CA ILE A 416 -23.87 -15.63 30.43
C ILE A 416 -25.13 -15.21 31.20
N LEU A 417 -25.19 -13.95 31.65
CA LEU A 417 -26.34 -13.41 32.35
C LEU A 417 -27.62 -13.43 31.49
N CYS A 418 -27.51 -13.08 30.20
CA CYS A 418 -28.62 -13.15 29.25
C CYS A 418 -29.12 -14.59 29.04
N CYS A 419 -28.20 -15.56 28.97
CA CYS A 419 -28.55 -16.98 28.89
C CYS A 419 -29.26 -17.45 30.16
N LEU A 420 -28.75 -17.09 31.35
CA LEU A 420 -29.39 -17.41 32.63
C LEU A 420 -30.78 -16.79 32.75
N LEU A 421 -30.92 -15.51 32.37
CA LEU A 421 -32.22 -14.82 32.38
C LEU A 421 -33.21 -15.52 31.45
N LYS A 422 -32.81 -15.88 30.23
CA LYS A 422 -33.67 -16.64 29.30
C LYS A 422 -34.08 -17.99 29.87
N ALA A 423 -33.17 -18.70 30.55
CA ALA A 423 -33.47 -19.98 31.19
C ALA A 423 -34.50 -19.80 32.33
N VAL A 424 -34.28 -18.82 33.21
CA VAL A 424 -35.19 -18.49 34.31
C VAL A 424 -36.57 -18.06 33.79
N CYS A 425 -36.62 -17.20 32.76
CA CYS A 425 -37.88 -16.81 32.12
C CYS A 425 -38.63 -18.01 31.49
N ARG A 426 -37.91 -18.98 30.92
CA ARG A 426 -38.53 -20.21 30.40
C ARG A 426 -39.08 -21.09 31.51
N ILE A 427 -38.33 -21.28 32.59
CA ILE A 427 -38.73 -22.10 33.74
C ILE A 427 -39.95 -21.49 34.43
N LEU A 428 -39.95 -20.17 34.66
CA LEU A 428 -41.08 -19.45 35.28
C LEU A 428 -42.28 -19.31 34.33
N GLY A 429 -42.06 -19.29 33.01
CA GLY A 429 -43.12 -19.15 32.03
C GLY A 429 -44.11 -20.31 32.02
N ILE A 430 -43.69 -21.52 32.43
CA ILE A 430 -44.55 -22.70 32.51
C ILE A 430 -45.58 -22.56 33.64
N PRO A 431 -45.20 -22.38 34.93
CA PRO A 431 -46.16 -22.22 36.02
C PRO A 431 -46.99 -20.93 35.89
N VAL A 432 -46.44 -19.84 35.35
CA VAL A 432 -47.21 -18.61 35.11
C VAL A 432 -48.30 -18.83 34.06
N ARG A 433 -48.03 -19.52 32.95
CA ARG A 433 -49.08 -19.86 31.97
C ARG A 433 -50.17 -20.73 32.59
N VAL A 434 -49.79 -21.74 33.37
CA VAL A 434 -50.76 -22.58 34.09
C VAL A 434 -51.60 -21.75 35.06
N LEU A 435 -50.99 -20.84 35.82
CA LEU A 435 -51.72 -19.93 36.72
C LEU A 435 -52.67 -19.00 35.96
N VAL A 436 -52.24 -18.47 34.81
CA VAL A 436 -53.09 -17.63 33.94
C VAL A 436 -54.24 -18.45 33.37
N ASP A 437 -54.00 -19.67 32.89
CA ASP A 437 -55.04 -20.57 32.37
C ASP A 437 -56.04 -20.98 33.46
N VAL A 438 -55.57 -21.22 34.68
CA VAL A 438 -56.44 -21.48 35.84
C VAL A 438 -57.23 -20.24 36.24
N ALA A 439 -56.65 -19.04 36.15
CA ALA A 439 -57.33 -17.79 36.46
C ALA A 439 -58.34 -17.35 35.38
N THR A 440 -58.15 -17.74 34.11
CA THR A 440 -59.10 -17.47 33.02
C THR A 440 -60.23 -18.49 32.96
N PHE A 441 -60.05 -19.69 33.52
CA PHE A 441 -61.07 -20.74 33.55
C PHE A 441 -62.42 -20.30 34.20
N PRO A 442 -62.45 -19.58 35.35
CA PRO A 442 -63.67 -18.99 35.90
C PRO A 442 -64.33 -17.96 34.99
N MET A 443 -63.53 -17.16 34.27
CA MET A 443 -64.05 -16.12 33.38
C MET A 443 -64.74 -16.72 32.15
N HIS A 444 -64.21 -17.81 31.59
CA HIS A 444 -64.85 -18.52 30.48
C HIS A 444 -66.12 -19.27 30.91
N THR A 445 -66.15 -19.82 32.12
CA THR A 445 -67.36 -20.47 32.66
C THR A 445 -68.45 -19.46 33.01
N ILE A 446 -68.11 -18.33 33.62
CA ILE A 446 -69.07 -17.23 33.90
C ILE A 446 -69.61 -16.62 32.60
N GLY A 447 -68.78 -16.51 31.55
CA GLY A 447 -69.21 -16.03 30.23
C GLY A 447 -70.17 -16.97 29.48
N ALA A 448 -70.14 -18.27 29.78
CA ALA A 448 -71.01 -19.27 29.14
C ALA A 448 -72.39 -19.40 29.80
N VAL A 449 -72.53 -19.07 31.09
CA VAL A 449 -73.79 -19.19 31.84
C VAL A 449 -74.94 -18.38 31.21
N PRO A 450 -74.77 -17.10 30.80
CA PRO A 450 -75.84 -16.34 30.17
C PRO A 450 -76.32 -16.93 28.84
N ILE A 451 -75.42 -17.55 28.08
CA ILE A 451 -75.71 -18.16 26.77
C ILE A 451 -76.56 -19.42 26.97
N VAL A 452 -76.14 -20.29 27.89
CA VAL A 452 -76.88 -21.51 28.22
C VAL A 452 -78.25 -21.18 28.83
N CYS A 453 -78.34 -20.18 29.71
CA CYS A 453 -79.63 -19.73 30.24
C CYS A 453 -80.56 -19.17 29.15
N LYS A 454 -80.01 -18.45 28.16
CA LYS A 454 -80.78 -17.95 27.01
C LYS A 454 -81.32 -19.10 26.16
N ASP A 455 -80.51 -20.11 25.87
CA ASP A 455 -80.92 -21.25 25.05
C ASP A 455 -81.97 -22.11 25.77
N ILE A 456 -81.83 -22.31 27.08
CA ILE A 456 -82.84 -22.99 27.91
C ILE A 456 -84.15 -22.19 27.92
N ALA A 457 -84.11 -20.87 28.09
CA ALA A 457 -85.30 -20.03 28.08
C ALA A 457 -86.03 -20.05 26.72
N VAL A 458 -85.27 -20.02 25.62
CA VAL A 458 -85.83 -20.14 24.25
C VAL A 458 -86.43 -21.53 24.04
N GLY A 459 -85.77 -22.59 24.48
CA GLY A 459 -86.29 -23.95 24.40
C GLY A 459 -87.56 -24.15 25.24
N LEU A 460 -87.60 -23.61 26.46
CA LEU A 460 -88.79 -23.67 27.32
C LEU A 460 -89.95 -22.86 26.73
N GLY A 461 -89.66 -21.67 26.20
CA GLY A 461 -90.65 -20.83 25.52
C GLY A 461 -91.24 -21.49 24.29
N GLY A 462 -90.42 -22.14 23.46
CA GLY A 462 -90.88 -22.93 22.31
C GLY A 462 -91.77 -24.10 22.72
N THR A 463 -91.44 -24.79 23.82
CA THR A 463 -92.25 -25.91 24.34
C THR A 463 -93.60 -25.43 24.88
N ILE A 464 -93.64 -24.30 25.58
CA ILE A 464 -94.89 -23.69 26.07
C ILE A 464 -95.75 -23.21 24.90
N SER A 465 -95.14 -22.63 23.86
CA SER A 465 -95.86 -22.22 22.65
C SER A 465 -96.54 -23.40 21.95
N LEU A 466 -95.83 -24.53 21.81
CA LEU A 466 -96.40 -25.76 21.25
C LEU A 466 -97.56 -26.30 22.10
N LEU A 467 -97.46 -26.25 23.43
CA LEU A 467 -98.55 -26.64 24.32
C LEU A 467 -99.79 -25.77 24.13
N PHE A 468 -99.63 -24.45 24.01
CA PHE A 468 -100.73 -23.54 23.70
C PHE A 468 -101.32 -23.80 22.32
N ASP A 469 -100.51 -23.98 21.28
CA ASP A 469 -100.99 -24.28 19.93
C ASP A 469 -101.77 -25.60 19.87
N THR A 470 -101.33 -26.60 20.65
CA THR A 470 -102.02 -27.89 20.75
C THR A 470 -103.36 -27.76 21.49
N ALA A 471 -103.39 -26.97 22.58
CA ALA A 471 -104.61 -26.71 23.37
C ALA A 471 -105.63 -25.86 22.59
N PHE A 472 -105.18 -24.81 21.89
CA PHE A 472 -106.05 -24.00 21.03
C PHE A 472 -106.49 -24.76 19.78
N GLY A 473 -105.63 -25.59 19.19
CA GLY A 473 -105.97 -26.47 18.07
C GLY A 473 -107.04 -27.50 18.44
N THR A 474 -106.94 -28.09 19.63
CA THR A 474 -107.97 -29.02 20.15
C THR A 474 -109.26 -28.31 20.51
N MET A 475 -109.21 -27.11 21.13
CA MET A 475 -110.42 -26.31 21.34
C MET A 475 -111.07 -25.89 20.02
N GLY A 476 -110.29 -25.49 19.01
CA GLY A 476 -110.79 -25.16 17.67
C GLY A 476 -111.48 -26.34 16.98
N GLY A 477 -110.91 -27.54 17.10
CA GLY A 477 -111.53 -28.78 16.61
C GLY A 477 -112.84 -29.12 17.34
N VAL A 478 -112.88 -28.96 18.66
CA VAL A 478 -114.08 -29.17 19.47
C VAL A 478 -115.17 -28.14 19.11
N PHE A 479 -114.81 -26.86 18.93
CA PHE A 479 -115.75 -25.84 18.48
C PHE A 479 -116.30 -26.14 17.08
N GLN A 480 -115.49 -26.66 16.16
CA GLN A 480 -115.98 -27.10 14.84
C GLN A 480 -116.96 -28.27 14.93
N VAL A 481 -116.71 -29.24 15.81
CA VAL A 481 -117.62 -30.37 16.05
C VAL A 481 -118.94 -29.88 16.66
N ILE A 482 -118.88 -29.02 17.68
CA ILE A 482 -120.07 -28.41 18.29
C ILE A 482 -120.86 -27.61 17.25
N PHE A 483 -120.19 -26.78 16.44
CA PHE A 483 -120.85 -26.01 15.38
C PHE A 483 -121.50 -26.91 14.33
N SER A 484 -120.86 -28.02 13.96
CA SER A 484 -121.42 -29.04 13.05
C SER A 484 -122.64 -29.74 13.63
N ILE A 485 -122.61 -30.07 14.93
CA ILE A 485 -123.76 -30.66 15.65
C ILE A 485 -124.91 -29.65 15.75
N CYS A 486 -124.64 -28.38 16.11
CA CYS A 486 -125.64 -27.32 16.11
C CYS A 486 -126.26 -27.11 14.72
N LYS A 487 -125.46 -27.17 13.65
CA LYS A 487 -125.95 -27.07 12.26
C LYS A 487 -126.82 -28.27 11.87
N LYS A 488 -126.53 -29.46 12.40
CA LYS A 488 -127.28 -30.70 12.16
C LYS A 488 -128.60 -30.77 12.96
N ILE A 489 -128.66 -30.10 14.11
CA ILE A 489 -129.88 -29.98 14.93
C ILE A 489 -130.78 -28.84 14.42
N GLY A 490 -130.22 -27.74 13.91
CA GLY A 490 -130.98 -26.62 13.34
C GLY A 490 -131.77 -26.97 12.07
N TYR A 491 -131.45 -28.08 11.39
CA TYR A 491 -132.17 -28.54 10.19
C TYR A 491 -133.29 -29.56 10.46
N ARG A 492 -133.59 -29.88 11.74
CA ARG A 492 -134.55 -30.94 12.11
C ARG A 492 -135.77 -30.44 12.88
N VAL A 493 -136.15 -29.18 12.71
CA VAL A 493 -137.40 -28.61 13.26
C VAL A 493 -138.13 -27.78 12.19
N THR A 494 -138.93 -28.47 11.37
CA THR A 494 -140.21 -28.03 10.78
C THR A 494 -140.92 -29.32 10.32
N PHE A 495 -141.82 -29.89 11.14
CA PHE A 495 -143.29 -29.65 11.16
C PHE A 495 -143.96 -30.12 9.85
N ASP A 496 -145.01 -30.95 9.77
CA ASP A 496 -145.91 -31.55 10.77
C ASP A 496 -146.88 -32.52 10.04
N ASN A 497 -147.46 -33.51 10.77
CA ASN A 497 -148.85 -34.05 10.69
C ASN A 497 -149.44 -34.59 9.36
N SER A 498 -150.35 -35.57 9.27
CA SER A 498 -151.17 -36.43 10.16
C SER A 498 -151.92 -37.43 9.22
N GLY A 499 -152.18 -38.69 9.59
CA GLY A 499 -153.53 -39.11 10.03
C GLY A 499 -154.28 -39.97 8.99
N GLU A 500 -154.83 -41.11 9.42
CA GLU A 500 -155.58 -42.14 8.67
C GLU A 500 -156.86 -41.63 7.98
N LEU A 501 -157.07 -41.97 6.70
CA LEU A 501 -158.15 -42.83 6.15
C LEU A 501 -158.00 -43.01 4.63
#